data_AF-A0A449I2R1-F1
#
_entry.id   AF-A0A449I2R1-F1
#
_cell.length_a   1.000
_cell.length_b   1.000
_cell.length_c   1.000
_cell.angle_alpha   90.00
_cell.angle_beta   90.00
_cell.angle_gamma   90.00
#
_symmetry.space_group_name_H-M   'P 1'
#
loop_
_entity.id
_entity.type
_entity.pdbx_description
1 polymer ?
#
loop_
_entity_poly.entity_id
_entity_poly.type
_entity_poly.pdbx_seq_one_letter_code
_entity_poly.pdbx_strand_id
1 'polypeptide(L)'
;MRILLSCTILILFMSLLVLSCASDETNNEYEGVNRVYLTIIGEKLRLEEEKDTPLTIEVEMTNALKEDLELTFAVLNDEKGVIRLENNPVTIQTGETKGRFTVRSNCKGILTQDAHFRIGFQQLPAGMQLDQELLLLVEPDPAFAELNEAQKTLIASYKTKYGIDLMQWMGLISCHTKVMSPVSERSINFAKAFTKEFDGQTVITLSEKATEEQPVLKMTNNPLGLNPYMEWVLQRETVFNDEYWFAPGSSPAYAAITELLKWNKQNPGIFSMTLDDIRLTDISEETASFEVLGTKKSWSGDDVPTIPFVYSFSPWEKQKQLIAEGNLVAKELKWADGTSDPDYYLMTYSVLKADDGIDETDFIPAKGKIDFKNRKMTFQFSMSHSLADGYTRVYVTYEKK
;
A
#
# COMPACT_ATOMS: atom_id res chain seq x y z
N MET A 1 -9.40 12.24 -90.76
CA MET A 1 -10.23 11.15 -90.22
C MET A 1 -10.31 11.33 -88.71
N ARG A 2 -11.52 11.68 -88.23
CA ARG A 2 -11.99 11.87 -86.84
C ARG A 2 -11.32 13.00 -86.00
N ILE A 3 -11.95 14.16 -85.77
CA ILE A 3 -13.15 14.46 -84.90
C ILE A 3 -12.73 14.38 -83.42
N LEU A 4 -12.88 15.35 -82.50
CA LEU A 4 -13.54 16.67 -82.39
C LEU A 4 -12.84 17.40 -81.19
N LEU A 5 -12.48 18.69 -81.27
CA LEU A 5 -13.22 19.88 -80.77
C LEU A 5 -13.00 20.25 -79.27
N SER A 6 -12.44 21.46 -79.09
CA SER A 6 -12.92 22.59 -78.25
C SER A 6 -13.11 22.41 -76.73
N CYS A 7 -12.99 23.41 -75.85
CA CYS A 7 -12.90 24.88 -75.92
C CYS A 7 -12.42 25.35 -74.50
N THR A 8 -11.36 26.15 -74.37
CA THR A 8 -11.33 27.60 -74.00
C THR A 8 -12.00 28.08 -72.70
N ILE A 9 -11.38 29.12 -72.11
CA ILE A 9 -11.86 30.17 -71.15
C ILE A 9 -11.48 29.90 -69.67
N LEU A 10 -10.39 30.49 -69.12
CA LEU A 10 -10.20 31.87 -68.59
C LEU A 10 -11.07 32.16 -67.35
N ILE A 11 -10.44 32.44 -66.19
CA ILE A 11 -10.86 33.50 -65.23
C ILE A 11 -9.68 33.81 -64.29
N LEU A 12 -9.59 35.11 -64.02
CA LEU A 12 -8.55 35.93 -63.41
C LEU A 12 -8.97 36.34 -61.97
N PHE A 13 -8.02 36.87 -61.20
CA PHE A 13 -8.17 37.63 -59.94
C PHE A 13 -8.41 36.89 -58.61
N MET A 14 -7.38 36.85 -57.76
CA MET A 14 -7.44 37.53 -56.45
C MET A 14 -6.03 37.67 -55.85
N SER A 15 -5.48 38.86 -55.96
CA SER A 15 -4.38 39.36 -55.15
C SER A 15 -4.96 40.46 -54.26
N LEU A 16 -4.83 40.30 -52.94
CA LEU A 16 -4.84 41.30 -51.85
C LEU A 16 -5.58 40.74 -50.62
N LEU A 17 -4.82 40.32 -49.61
CA LEU A 17 -5.10 40.41 -48.16
C LEU A 17 -3.90 39.79 -47.43
N VAL A 18 -2.73 40.44 -47.50
CA VAL A 18 -1.60 40.18 -46.59
C VAL A 18 -1.41 41.46 -45.79
N LEU A 19 -2.20 41.61 -44.73
CA LEU A 19 -2.02 42.54 -43.60
C LEU A 19 -3.25 42.39 -42.69
N SER A 20 -3.18 41.42 -41.78
CA SER A 20 -3.82 41.47 -40.45
C SER A 20 -3.81 40.06 -39.86
N CYS A 21 -2.67 39.65 -39.33
CA CYS A 21 -2.57 38.84 -38.12
C CYS A 21 -1.22 39.23 -37.50
N ALA A 22 -1.14 40.48 -37.02
CA ALA A 22 -0.44 40.66 -35.76
C ALA A 22 -1.26 39.82 -34.79
N SER A 23 -0.80 38.61 -34.46
CA SER A 23 -1.31 37.95 -33.27
C SER A 23 -0.92 38.88 -32.14
N ASP A 24 -1.94 39.57 -31.61
CA ASP A 24 -1.88 40.21 -30.32
C ASP A 24 -1.01 39.36 -29.40
N GLU A 25 0.06 39.94 -28.86
CA GLU A 25 0.57 39.48 -27.58
C GLU A 25 -0.53 39.80 -26.57
N THR A 26 -1.60 39.00 -26.58
CA THR A 26 -2.49 38.92 -25.45
C THR A 26 -1.61 38.50 -24.30
N ASN A 27 -1.43 39.40 -23.35
CA ASN A 27 -0.84 39.15 -22.06
C ASN A 27 -1.64 37.98 -21.45
N ASN A 28 -1.23 36.74 -21.74
CA ASN A 28 -1.81 35.50 -21.21
C ASN A 28 -1.38 35.37 -19.74
N GLU A 29 -1.61 36.42 -18.95
CA GLU A 29 -1.53 36.33 -17.51
C GLU A 29 -2.71 35.48 -17.07
N TYR A 30 -2.37 34.30 -16.58
CA TYR A 30 -3.33 33.35 -16.02
C TYR A 30 -4.18 34.05 -14.95
N GLU A 31 -5.48 34.23 -15.23
CA GLU A 31 -6.44 34.85 -14.30
C GLU A 31 -7.00 33.86 -13.26
N GLY A 32 -6.57 32.59 -13.31
CA GLY A 32 -6.99 31.57 -12.35
C GLY A 32 -6.26 31.67 -11.01
N VAL A 33 -6.80 31.00 -10.00
CA VAL A 33 -6.13 30.84 -8.69
C VAL A 33 -4.99 29.84 -8.85
N ASN A 34 -3.76 30.21 -8.50
CA ASN A 34 -2.65 29.27 -8.51
C ASN A 34 -2.85 28.24 -7.38
N ARG A 35 -3.15 27.00 -7.75
CA ARG A 35 -3.41 25.94 -6.76
C ARG A 35 -2.11 25.24 -6.42
N VAL A 36 -1.95 24.92 -5.15
CA VAL A 36 -0.82 24.16 -4.63
C VAL A 36 -1.28 22.78 -4.22
N TYR A 37 -0.59 21.77 -4.71
CA TYR A 37 -0.80 20.35 -4.41
C TYR A 37 0.35 19.85 -3.55
N LEU A 38 0.01 19.06 -2.53
CA LEU A 38 0.96 18.37 -1.67
C LEU A 38 0.82 16.87 -1.91
N THR A 39 1.90 16.23 -2.34
CA THR A 39 1.91 14.79 -2.65
C THR A 39 3.09 14.12 -1.98
N ILE A 40 2.85 13.05 -1.23
CA ILE A 40 3.94 12.18 -0.76
C ILE A 40 4.51 11.47 -1.97
N ILE A 41 5.82 11.58 -2.19
CA ILE A 41 6.51 10.88 -3.27
C ILE A 41 7.42 9.79 -2.72
N GLY A 42 7.49 8.67 -3.44
CA GLY A 42 8.24 7.48 -3.04
C GLY A 42 7.34 6.29 -2.67
N GLU A 43 7.97 5.21 -2.20
CA GLU A 43 7.24 3.98 -1.86
C GLU A 43 6.64 4.00 -0.45
N LYS A 44 7.24 4.77 0.47
CA LYS A 44 6.74 4.91 1.85
C LYS A 44 5.71 6.04 1.88
N LEU A 45 4.52 5.76 2.43
CA LEU A 45 3.41 6.72 2.48
C LEU A 45 3.03 7.15 3.90
N ARG A 46 3.75 6.66 4.91
CA ARG A 46 3.51 6.92 6.34
C ARG A 46 4.78 6.90 7.16
N LEU A 47 4.73 7.49 8.35
CA LEU A 47 5.82 7.45 9.33
C LEU A 47 5.57 6.37 10.37
N GLU A 48 6.65 5.86 10.92
CA GLU A 48 6.63 5.07 12.17
C GLU A 48 7.15 6.01 13.26
N GLU A 49 6.49 6.06 14.40
CA GLU A 49 6.77 7.07 15.39
C GLU A 49 8.20 6.94 15.92
N GLU A 50 8.71 5.76 16.24
CA GLU A 50 10.07 5.65 16.82
C GLU A 50 11.19 5.54 15.79
N LYS A 51 10.88 5.68 14.48
CA LYS A 51 11.87 5.64 13.41
C LYS A 51 12.08 7.00 12.76
N ASP A 52 13.33 7.38 12.62
CA ASP A 52 13.75 8.59 11.91
C ASP A 52 13.86 8.36 10.39
N THR A 53 12.86 7.69 9.80
CA THR A 53 12.78 7.55 8.33
C THR A 53 12.02 8.74 7.75
N PRO A 54 12.59 9.49 6.78
CA PRO A 54 11.92 10.62 6.17
C PRO A 54 10.83 10.22 5.17
N LEU A 55 9.81 11.07 5.04
CA LEU A 55 8.91 11.12 3.89
C LEU A 55 9.16 12.39 3.08
N THR A 56 9.29 12.26 1.77
CA THR A 56 9.46 13.41 0.88
C THR A 56 8.10 13.87 0.36
N ILE A 57 7.83 15.16 0.47
CA ILE A 57 6.62 15.79 -0.05
C ILE A 57 6.99 16.64 -1.25
N GLU A 58 6.36 16.37 -2.39
CA GLU A 58 6.37 17.26 -3.54
C GLU A 58 5.30 18.33 -3.39
N VAL A 59 5.71 19.57 -3.60
CA VAL A 59 4.86 20.75 -3.71
C VAL A 59 4.76 21.07 -5.19
N GLU A 60 3.56 21.07 -5.75
CA GLU A 60 3.32 21.38 -7.16
C GLU A 60 2.31 22.51 -7.30
N MET A 61 2.65 23.53 -8.09
CA MET A 61 1.79 24.65 -8.42
C MET A 61 1.14 24.46 -9.79
N THR A 62 -0.07 24.99 -9.99
CA THR A 62 -0.71 24.94 -11.33
C THR A 62 0.02 25.77 -12.37
N ASN A 63 0.68 26.85 -11.95
CA ASN A 63 1.43 27.72 -12.86
C ASN A 63 2.74 28.21 -12.24
N ALA A 64 3.74 28.40 -13.12
CA ALA A 64 5.00 29.02 -12.77
C ALA A 64 4.81 30.53 -12.55
N LEU A 65 5.61 31.09 -11.64
CA LEU A 65 5.61 32.54 -11.37
C LEU A 65 6.80 33.22 -12.04
N LYS A 66 6.67 34.55 -12.24
CA LYS A 66 7.71 35.42 -12.80
C LYS A 66 8.78 35.79 -11.77
N GLU A 67 8.53 35.52 -10.49
CA GLU A 67 9.44 35.78 -9.37
C GLU A 67 9.54 34.52 -8.50
N ASP A 68 10.66 34.39 -7.78
CA ASP A 68 10.84 33.36 -6.77
C ASP A 68 9.75 33.45 -5.71
N LEU A 69 9.27 32.29 -5.27
CA LEU A 69 8.23 32.16 -4.25
C LEU A 69 8.71 31.32 -3.09
N GLU A 70 8.52 31.83 -1.89
CA GLU A 70 8.77 31.09 -0.66
C GLU A 70 7.45 30.62 -0.04
N LEU A 71 7.30 29.30 0.10
CA LEU A 71 6.13 28.64 0.66
C LEU A 71 6.47 28.03 2.02
N THR A 72 5.79 28.49 3.08
CA THR A 72 5.98 27.96 4.44
C THR A 72 4.80 27.09 4.86
N PHE A 73 5.09 25.84 5.22
CA PHE A 73 4.12 24.86 5.70
C PHE A 73 4.21 24.65 7.22
N ALA A 74 3.14 24.15 7.80
CA ALA A 74 3.04 23.79 9.21
C ALA A 74 2.26 22.48 9.39
N VAL A 75 2.51 21.82 10.51
CA VAL A 75 1.68 20.72 11.01
C VAL A 75 0.57 21.32 11.86
N LEU A 76 -0.67 21.23 11.36
CA LEU A 76 -1.80 22.01 11.84
C LEU A 76 -2.43 21.46 13.12
N ASN A 77 -2.11 20.21 13.49
CA ASN A 77 -2.72 19.50 14.61
C ASN A 77 -1.71 18.63 15.37
N ASP A 78 -0.53 19.17 15.69
CA ASP A 78 0.52 18.47 16.44
C ASP A 78 0.99 19.22 17.69
N GLU A 79 0.10 19.35 18.68
CA GLU A 79 0.42 20.00 19.95
C GLU A 79 1.57 19.33 20.71
N LYS A 80 1.73 18.02 20.52
CA LYS A 80 2.75 17.21 21.20
C LYS A 80 4.08 17.17 20.44
N GLY A 81 4.15 17.74 19.23
CA GLY A 81 5.33 17.74 18.37
C GLY A 81 5.83 16.33 18.04
N VAL A 82 4.94 15.43 17.64
CA VAL A 82 5.25 14.06 17.19
C VAL A 82 6.08 14.08 15.91
N ILE A 83 5.80 15.01 14.99
CA ILE A 83 6.51 15.12 13.72
C ILE A 83 7.18 16.49 13.54
N ARG A 84 8.12 16.58 12.60
CA ARG A 84 8.77 17.83 12.19
C ARG A 84 8.86 17.94 10.68
N LEU A 85 8.88 19.18 10.19
CA LEU A 85 9.14 19.52 8.79
C LEU A 85 10.62 19.93 8.65
N GLU A 86 11.29 19.38 7.65
CA GLU A 86 12.66 19.73 7.25
C GLU A 86 12.64 20.30 5.84
N ASN A 87 13.59 21.19 5.51
CA ASN A 87 13.63 21.90 4.22
C ASN A 87 12.35 22.73 3.98
N ASN A 88 11.84 23.34 5.05
CA ASN A 88 10.69 24.23 5.06
C ASN A 88 11.16 25.54 5.73
N PRO A 89 11.07 26.70 5.05
CA PRO A 89 10.28 26.99 3.86
C PRO A 89 10.82 26.37 2.55
N VAL A 90 9.91 26.18 1.59
CA VAL A 90 10.20 25.67 0.23
C VAL A 90 10.30 26.85 -0.74
N THR A 91 11.42 26.99 -1.42
CA THR A 91 11.60 27.98 -2.48
C THR A 91 11.27 27.39 -3.85
N ILE A 92 10.31 27.96 -4.56
CA ILE A 92 10.04 27.70 -5.97
C ILE A 92 10.70 28.82 -6.79
N GLN A 93 11.64 28.46 -7.66
CA GLN A 93 12.37 29.44 -8.47
C GLN A 93 11.49 30.00 -9.60
N THR A 94 11.78 31.21 -10.08
CA THR A 94 11.13 31.80 -11.26
C THR A 94 11.12 30.80 -12.42
N GLY A 95 9.94 30.62 -13.03
CA GLY A 95 9.75 29.71 -14.16
C GLY A 95 9.52 28.23 -13.78
N GLU A 96 9.71 27.85 -12.51
CA GLU A 96 9.45 26.49 -12.02
C GLU A 96 8.05 26.36 -11.39
N THR A 97 7.55 25.13 -11.29
CA THR A 97 6.27 24.80 -10.63
C THR A 97 6.40 23.85 -9.46
N LYS A 98 7.60 23.29 -9.22
CA LYS A 98 7.80 22.21 -8.26
C LYS A 98 8.84 22.55 -7.21
N GLY A 99 8.61 22.09 -5.98
CA GLY A 99 9.52 22.15 -4.86
C GLY A 99 9.33 20.95 -3.95
N ARG A 100 10.20 20.78 -2.94
CA ARG A 100 10.14 19.64 -2.03
C ARG A 100 10.51 20.03 -0.61
N PHE A 101 9.85 19.40 0.35
CA PHE A 101 10.27 19.37 1.75
C PHE A 101 10.16 17.94 2.29
N THR A 102 10.65 17.74 3.51
CA THR A 102 10.65 16.42 4.15
C THR A 102 9.86 16.45 5.45
N VAL A 103 9.20 15.35 5.80
CA VAL A 103 8.56 15.13 7.10
C VAL A 103 9.24 13.97 7.82
N ARG A 104 9.47 14.11 9.11
CA ARG A 104 10.08 13.08 9.97
C ARG A 104 9.38 12.96 11.30
N SER A 105 9.46 11.78 11.91
CA SER A 105 9.08 11.60 13.30
C SER A 105 10.15 12.15 14.26
N ASN A 106 9.72 12.72 15.38
CA ASN A 106 10.58 13.11 16.49
C ASN A 106 10.88 11.97 17.46
N CYS A 107 10.46 10.73 17.16
CA CYS A 107 10.82 9.54 17.94
C CYS A 107 10.42 9.63 19.41
N LYS A 108 9.21 10.15 19.69
CA LYS A 108 8.73 10.37 21.06
C LYS A 108 8.12 9.13 21.71
N GLY A 109 7.63 8.17 20.92
CA GLY A 109 6.99 6.94 21.42
C GLY A 109 5.77 7.21 22.30
N ILE A 110 4.95 8.21 21.95
CA ILE A 110 3.79 8.64 22.73
C ILE A 110 2.45 8.29 22.09
N LEU A 111 2.43 7.82 20.84
CA LEU A 111 1.25 7.29 20.20
C LEU A 111 1.00 5.87 20.71
N THR A 112 -0.27 5.58 21.02
CA THR A 112 -0.73 4.23 21.39
C THR A 112 -1.60 3.61 20.30
N GLN A 113 -1.91 4.39 19.26
CA GLN A 113 -2.70 4.03 18.09
C GLN A 113 -2.31 4.96 16.95
N ASP A 114 -2.61 4.56 15.72
CA ASP A 114 -2.45 5.36 14.52
C ASP A 114 -3.00 6.78 14.69
N ALA A 115 -2.21 7.77 14.26
CA ALA A 115 -2.57 9.18 14.35
C ALA A 115 -2.41 9.88 13.01
N HIS A 116 -3.38 10.76 12.71
CA HIS A 116 -3.35 11.57 11.50
C HIS A 116 -2.91 13.00 11.82
N PHE A 117 -1.93 13.47 11.06
CA PHE A 117 -1.44 14.83 11.08
C PHE A 117 -1.80 15.53 9.77
N ARG A 118 -2.12 16.80 9.85
CA ARG A 118 -2.56 17.63 8.72
C ARG A 118 -1.45 18.62 8.43
N ILE A 119 -0.94 18.58 7.21
CA ILE A 119 0.07 19.52 6.74
C ILE A 119 -0.60 20.49 5.76
N GLY A 120 -0.45 21.78 6.02
CA GLY A 120 -0.94 22.85 5.18
C GLY A 120 -0.07 24.08 5.32
N PHE A 121 -0.51 25.20 4.73
CA PHE A 121 0.23 26.45 4.87
C PHE A 121 0.26 26.93 6.31
N GLN A 122 1.43 27.41 6.77
CA GLN A 122 1.50 28.21 7.98
C GLN A 122 0.76 29.54 7.78
N GLN A 123 0.93 30.14 6.60
CA GLN A 123 0.20 31.31 6.15
C GLN A 123 -0.06 31.19 4.65
N LEU A 124 -1.32 31.30 4.24
CA LEU A 124 -1.72 31.19 2.83
C LEU A 124 -1.18 32.39 2.03
N PRO A 125 -0.38 32.20 0.97
CA PRO A 125 0.05 33.28 0.10
C PRO A 125 -1.13 33.92 -0.64
N ALA A 126 -1.05 35.23 -0.88
CA ALA A 126 -2.09 35.96 -1.61
C ALA A 126 -2.24 35.41 -3.04
N GLY A 127 -3.48 35.27 -3.52
CA GLY A 127 -3.77 34.77 -4.87
C GLY A 127 -3.59 33.26 -5.06
N MET A 128 -3.31 32.53 -3.98
CA MET A 128 -3.12 31.08 -4.01
C MET A 128 -4.19 30.33 -3.23
N GLN A 129 -4.32 29.05 -3.55
CA GLN A 129 -5.17 28.12 -2.82
C GLN A 129 -4.44 26.80 -2.60
N LEU A 130 -4.44 26.29 -1.38
CA LEU A 130 -4.09 24.90 -1.14
C LEU A 130 -5.26 24.04 -1.63
N ASP A 131 -4.99 23.08 -2.50
CA ASP A 131 -6.04 22.21 -3.04
C ASP A 131 -6.68 21.37 -1.93
N GLN A 132 -5.85 20.75 -1.10
CA GLN A 132 -6.23 20.09 0.14
C GLN A 132 -5.06 20.03 1.12
N GLU A 133 -5.38 19.99 2.42
CA GLU A 133 -4.40 19.62 3.45
C GLU A 133 -3.88 18.20 3.19
N LEU A 134 -2.57 18.00 3.31
CA LEU A 134 -1.99 16.67 3.25
C LEU A 134 -2.28 15.94 4.55
N LEU A 135 -2.96 14.80 4.46
CA LEU A 135 -3.21 13.92 5.59
C LEU A 135 -2.06 12.91 5.72
N LEU A 136 -1.24 13.06 6.74
CA LEU A 136 -0.10 12.20 7.05
C LEU A 136 -0.46 11.21 8.15
N LEU A 137 -0.25 9.92 7.90
CA LEU A 137 -0.39 8.87 8.90
C LEU A 137 0.95 8.63 9.63
N VAL A 138 0.90 8.57 10.96
CA VAL A 138 2.00 8.13 11.82
C VAL A 138 1.51 6.94 12.63
N GLU A 139 2.20 5.82 12.50
CA GLU A 139 1.91 4.59 13.24
C GLU A 139 2.73 4.57 14.54
N PRO A 140 2.15 4.19 15.68
CA PRO A 140 2.92 3.88 16.88
C PRO A 140 3.79 2.64 16.63
N ASP A 141 4.82 2.47 17.45
CA ASP A 141 5.58 1.23 17.42
C ASP A 141 4.71 0.04 17.89
N PRO A 142 4.90 -1.16 17.33
CA PRO A 142 4.09 -2.30 17.66
C PRO A 142 4.23 -2.70 19.14
N ALA A 143 3.14 -2.61 19.90
CA ALA A 143 3.12 -3.03 21.30
C ALA A 143 2.92 -4.55 21.43
N PHE A 144 3.72 -5.19 22.29
CA PHE A 144 3.46 -6.56 22.74
C PHE A 144 2.63 -6.54 24.02
N ALA A 145 1.42 -7.10 23.96
CA ALA A 145 0.62 -7.34 25.15
C ALA A 145 1.29 -8.43 26.01
N GLU A 146 1.36 -8.22 27.32
CA GLU A 146 1.88 -9.23 28.24
C GLU A 146 1.06 -10.52 28.12
N LEU A 147 1.75 -11.67 28.17
CA LEU A 147 1.10 -12.97 28.19
C LEU A 147 0.21 -13.10 29.43
N ASN A 148 -0.99 -13.63 29.25
CA ASN A 148 -1.84 -14.00 30.37
C ASN A 148 -1.34 -15.27 31.07
N GLU A 149 -1.86 -15.56 32.27
CA GLU A 149 -1.41 -16.70 33.09
C GLU A 149 -1.65 -18.06 32.41
N ALA A 150 -2.70 -18.19 31.59
CA ALA A 150 -2.95 -19.42 30.83
C ALA A 150 -1.87 -19.65 29.76
N GLN A 151 -1.50 -18.59 29.02
CA GLN A 151 -0.42 -18.64 28.03
C GLN A 151 0.94 -18.94 28.70
N LYS A 152 1.24 -18.30 29.83
CA LYS A 152 2.47 -18.58 30.62
C LYS A 152 2.53 -20.04 31.06
N THR A 153 1.40 -20.59 31.51
CA THR A 153 1.29 -22.00 31.92
C THR A 153 1.55 -22.96 30.75
N LEU A 154 0.96 -22.70 29.57
CA LEU A 154 1.19 -23.51 28.37
C LEU A 154 2.65 -23.46 27.92
N ILE A 155 3.30 -22.29 27.92
CA ILE A 155 4.70 -22.19 27.53
C ILE A 155 5.62 -22.96 28.50
N ALA A 156 5.33 -22.92 29.80
CA ALA A 156 6.05 -23.72 30.78
C ALA A 156 5.85 -25.23 30.57
N SER A 157 4.65 -25.67 30.17
CA SER A 157 4.38 -27.09 29.89
C SER A 157 5.12 -27.57 28.65
N TYR A 158 5.21 -26.78 27.57
CA TYR A 158 6.00 -27.13 26.38
C TYR A 158 7.48 -27.28 26.67
N LYS A 159 8.02 -26.44 27.56
CA LYS A 159 9.41 -26.55 28.02
C LYS A 159 9.68 -27.86 28.73
N THR A 160 8.74 -28.31 29.57
CA THR A 160 8.86 -29.58 30.29
C THR A 160 8.66 -30.79 29.37
N LYS A 161 7.71 -30.69 28.44
CA LYS A 161 7.27 -31.81 27.61
C LYS A 161 8.13 -32.04 26.38
N TYR A 162 8.50 -30.97 25.69
CA TYR A 162 9.22 -31.01 24.41
C TYR A 162 10.66 -30.51 24.52
N GLY A 163 11.07 -29.99 25.68
CA GLY A 163 12.39 -29.39 25.87
C GLY A 163 12.59 -28.05 25.14
N ILE A 164 11.52 -27.43 24.63
CA ILE A 164 11.57 -26.18 23.86
C ILE A 164 11.16 -24.98 24.71
N ASP A 165 11.86 -23.86 24.56
CA ASP A 165 11.47 -22.61 25.20
C ASP A 165 10.83 -21.67 24.16
N LEU A 166 9.50 -21.54 24.18
CA LEU A 166 8.79 -20.65 23.27
C LEU A 166 8.81 -19.18 23.72
N MET A 167 9.15 -18.88 24.98
CA MET A 167 9.25 -17.48 25.43
C MET A 167 10.25 -16.69 24.59
N GLN A 168 11.29 -17.37 24.07
CA GLN A 168 12.28 -16.73 23.22
C GLN A 168 11.71 -16.22 21.89
N TRP A 169 10.52 -16.67 21.48
CA TRP A 169 9.84 -16.22 20.27
C TRP A 169 8.66 -15.29 20.56
N MET A 170 8.39 -14.96 21.83
CA MET A 170 7.31 -14.05 22.21
C MET A 170 7.83 -12.61 22.21
N GLY A 171 6.96 -11.66 21.86
CA GLY A 171 7.29 -10.24 21.83
C GLY A 171 7.54 -9.70 20.43
N LEU A 172 8.25 -8.58 20.39
CA LEU A 172 8.68 -7.93 19.15
C LEU A 172 9.95 -8.63 18.63
N ILE A 173 9.85 -9.26 17.46
CA ILE A 173 10.92 -10.07 16.86
C ILE A 173 11.29 -9.46 15.50
N SER A 174 12.57 -9.15 15.32
CA SER A 174 13.09 -8.69 14.03
C SER A 174 12.98 -9.77 12.96
N CYS A 175 12.62 -9.36 11.76
CA CYS A 175 12.57 -10.20 10.58
C CYS A 175 13.22 -9.52 9.39
N HIS A 176 13.71 -10.36 8.48
CA HIS A 176 14.10 -9.99 7.14
C HIS A 176 13.24 -10.78 6.16
N THR A 177 12.61 -10.07 5.23
CA THR A 177 11.69 -10.65 4.26
C THR A 177 12.12 -10.30 2.86
N LYS A 178 12.30 -11.33 2.04
CA LYS A 178 12.61 -11.23 0.62
C LYS A 178 11.40 -11.66 -0.19
N VAL A 179 10.97 -10.80 -1.09
CA VAL A 179 9.91 -11.09 -2.05
C VAL A 179 10.49 -11.03 -3.47
N MET A 180 10.14 -12.03 -4.28
CA MET A 180 10.57 -12.13 -5.66
C MET A 180 9.33 -12.26 -6.53
N SER A 181 8.96 -11.16 -7.18
CA SER A 181 7.80 -11.10 -8.07
C SER A 181 8.25 -11.40 -9.50
N PRO A 182 7.54 -12.29 -10.22
CA PRO A 182 7.86 -12.61 -11.61
C PRO A 182 7.38 -11.51 -12.57
N VAL A 183 7.61 -11.71 -13.86
CA VAL A 183 6.97 -10.87 -14.89
C VAL A 183 5.47 -11.17 -14.92
N SER A 184 4.64 -10.14 -15.02
CA SER A 184 3.21 -10.25 -15.29
C SER A 184 2.84 -9.36 -16.48
N GLU A 185 2.25 -9.93 -17.53
CA GLU A 185 1.77 -9.17 -18.69
C GLU A 185 0.42 -8.51 -18.43
N ARG A 186 -0.26 -8.85 -17.32
CA ARG A 186 -1.57 -8.31 -16.94
C ARG A 186 -1.59 -6.86 -16.49
N SER A 187 -0.47 -6.28 -16.07
CA SER A 187 -0.46 -4.86 -15.69
C SER A 187 0.92 -4.25 -15.77
N ILE A 188 0.98 -2.99 -16.20
CA ILE A 188 2.22 -2.20 -16.27
C ILE A 188 2.94 -2.11 -14.91
N ASN A 189 2.19 -2.16 -13.81
CA ASN A 189 2.73 -2.13 -12.45
C ASN A 189 3.59 -3.36 -12.10
N PHE A 190 3.40 -4.47 -12.82
CA PHE A 190 4.05 -5.77 -12.61
C PHE A 190 4.72 -6.33 -13.87
N ALA A 191 4.86 -5.51 -14.93
CA ALA A 191 5.42 -5.90 -16.23
C ALA A 191 6.90 -6.32 -16.22
N LYS A 192 7.59 -6.15 -15.08
CA LYS A 192 8.98 -6.56 -14.91
C LYS A 192 9.13 -7.34 -13.62
N ALA A 193 9.86 -8.45 -13.68
CA ALA A 193 10.27 -9.14 -12.48
C ALA A 193 11.11 -8.22 -11.58
N PHE A 194 10.92 -8.36 -10.27
CA PHE A 194 11.68 -7.61 -9.29
C PHE A 194 11.91 -8.41 -8.02
N THR A 195 12.92 -7.99 -7.26
CA THR A 195 13.16 -8.46 -5.90
C THR A 195 13.07 -7.26 -4.97
N LYS A 196 12.31 -7.39 -3.89
CA LYS A 196 12.30 -6.42 -2.78
C LYS A 196 12.68 -7.14 -1.50
N GLU A 197 13.42 -6.43 -0.65
CA GLU A 197 13.86 -6.92 0.64
C GLU A 197 13.42 -5.90 1.70
N PHE A 198 12.92 -6.41 2.82
CA PHE A 198 12.34 -5.62 3.90
C PHE A 198 12.92 -6.10 5.23
N ASP A 199 13.54 -5.18 5.95
CA ASP A 199 13.83 -5.39 7.37
C ASP A 199 12.68 -4.82 8.20
N GLY A 200 12.15 -5.62 9.10
CA GLY A 200 10.99 -5.28 9.90
C GLY A 200 11.00 -5.93 11.27
N GLN A 201 9.90 -5.74 11.98
CA GLN A 201 9.62 -6.45 13.21
C GLN A 201 8.18 -6.96 13.16
N THR A 202 7.97 -8.14 13.74
CA THR A 202 6.65 -8.76 13.93
C THR A 202 6.41 -8.91 15.43
N VAL A 203 5.19 -8.65 15.88
CA VAL A 203 4.78 -9.02 17.25
C VAL A 203 4.26 -10.44 17.23
N ILE A 204 4.94 -11.35 17.93
CA ILE A 204 4.58 -12.76 18.04
C ILE A 204 4.09 -13.05 19.46
N THR A 205 2.99 -13.78 19.57
CA THR A 205 2.41 -14.25 20.83
C THR A 205 1.92 -15.69 20.71
N LEU A 206 1.47 -16.27 21.82
CA LEU A 206 0.81 -17.57 21.84
C LEU A 206 -0.68 -17.37 21.51
N SER A 207 -1.18 -18.10 20.52
CA SER A 207 -2.58 -18.04 20.12
C SER A 207 -3.51 -18.52 21.23
N GLU A 208 -4.72 -17.99 21.28
CA GLU A 208 -5.80 -18.47 22.14
C GLU A 208 -6.25 -19.91 21.76
N LYS A 209 -5.83 -20.40 20.58
CA LYS A 209 -6.04 -21.78 20.10
C LYS A 209 -5.00 -22.79 20.62
N ALA A 210 -3.96 -22.33 21.30
CA ALA A 210 -2.92 -23.21 21.82
C ALA A 210 -3.46 -24.14 22.92
N THR A 211 -2.95 -25.37 22.95
CA THR A 211 -3.30 -26.39 23.95
C THR A 211 -2.03 -27.08 24.46
N GLU A 212 -2.08 -27.80 25.57
CA GLU A 212 -0.91 -28.53 26.11
C GLU A 212 -0.26 -29.50 25.10
N GLU A 213 -1.04 -29.99 24.13
CA GLU A 213 -0.57 -30.88 23.07
C GLU A 213 -0.06 -30.12 21.84
N GLN A 214 -0.72 -29.01 21.49
CA GLN A 214 -0.49 -28.30 20.24
C GLN A 214 -0.14 -26.84 20.52
N PRO A 215 1.15 -26.46 20.42
CA PRO A 215 1.54 -25.06 20.39
C PRO A 215 1.02 -24.41 19.11
N VAL A 216 0.42 -23.23 19.27
CA VAL A 216 -0.10 -22.41 18.17
C VAL A 216 0.37 -20.97 18.39
N LEU A 217 1.09 -20.41 17.43
CA LEU A 217 1.55 -19.03 17.46
C LEU A 217 0.59 -18.10 16.72
N LYS A 218 0.67 -16.82 17.05
CA LYS A 218 -0.09 -15.73 16.45
C LYS A 218 0.83 -14.53 16.27
N MET A 219 0.73 -13.87 15.12
CA MET A 219 1.40 -12.63 14.79
C MET A 219 0.35 -11.51 14.76
N THR A 220 0.44 -10.58 15.70
CA THR A 220 -0.58 -9.54 15.92
C THR A 220 -0.25 -8.21 15.23
N ASN A 221 0.97 -8.07 14.73
CA ASN A 221 1.38 -6.91 13.96
C ASN A 221 2.46 -7.31 12.95
N ASN A 222 2.36 -6.76 11.74
CA ASN A 222 3.30 -6.97 10.63
C ASN A 222 3.73 -8.44 10.48
N PRO A 223 2.75 -9.37 10.34
CA PRO A 223 3.06 -10.78 10.20
C PRO A 223 4.03 -10.98 9.04
N LEU A 224 5.08 -11.76 9.28
CA LEU A 224 6.08 -12.10 8.26
C LEU A 224 6.83 -10.89 7.67
N GLY A 225 6.78 -9.71 8.29
CA GLY A 225 7.37 -8.49 7.74
C GLY A 225 6.69 -8.00 6.46
N LEU A 226 5.47 -8.46 6.16
CA LEU A 226 4.83 -8.30 4.85
C LEU A 226 3.82 -7.15 4.75
N ASN A 227 3.50 -6.43 5.83
CA ASN A 227 2.55 -5.29 5.75
C ASN A 227 2.92 -4.31 4.63
N PRO A 228 4.18 -3.82 4.53
CA PRO A 228 4.54 -2.86 3.49
C PRO A 228 4.36 -3.42 2.07
N TYR A 229 4.70 -4.69 1.86
CA TYR A 229 4.59 -5.31 0.54
C TYR A 229 3.13 -5.58 0.14
N MET A 230 2.34 -6.17 1.03
CA MET A 230 0.93 -6.48 0.75
C MET A 230 0.10 -5.23 0.51
N GLU A 231 0.37 -4.15 1.27
CA GLU A 231 -0.24 -2.85 0.99
C GLU A 231 0.19 -2.30 -0.37
N TRP A 232 1.49 -2.33 -0.68
CA TRP A 232 2.04 -1.85 -1.93
C TRP A 232 1.43 -2.57 -3.15
N VAL A 233 1.13 -3.87 -3.02
CA VAL A 233 0.40 -4.66 -4.02
C VAL A 233 -1.05 -4.20 -4.09
N LEU A 234 -1.76 -4.16 -2.95
CA LEU A 234 -3.17 -3.72 -2.90
C LEU A 234 -3.37 -2.35 -3.55
N GLN A 235 -2.47 -1.40 -3.30
CA GLN A 235 -2.52 -0.07 -3.88
C GLN A 235 -2.35 -0.09 -5.42
N ARG A 236 -1.42 -0.92 -5.94
CA ARG A 236 -1.18 -1.10 -7.39
C ARG A 236 -2.25 -1.90 -8.12
N GLU A 237 -2.97 -2.73 -7.39
CA GLU A 237 -4.18 -3.40 -7.85
C GLU A 237 -5.36 -2.43 -7.94
N THR A 238 -5.30 -1.29 -7.23
CA THR A 238 -6.44 -0.40 -6.99
C THR A 238 -6.17 1.06 -7.34
N VAL A 239 -6.08 1.97 -6.37
CA VAL A 239 -6.05 3.43 -6.58
C VAL A 239 -4.76 3.95 -7.25
N PHE A 240 -3.75 3.12 -7.42
CA PHE A 240 -2.57 3.41 -8.25
C PHE A 240 -2.58 2.69 -9.61
N ASN A 241 -3.69 2.06 -9.97
CA ASN A 241 -3.86 1.34 -11.23
C ASN A 241 -4.55 2.22 -12.28
N ASP A 242 -3.79 3.06 -12.96
CA ASP A 242 -4.34 3.93 -14.01
C ASP A 242 -4.81 3.15 -15.26
N GLU A 243 -4.36 1.91 -15.43
CA GLU A 243 -4.67 1.05 -16.57
C GLU A 243 -6.07 0.40 -16.48
N TYR A 244 -6.52 0.04 -15.28
CA TYR A 244 -7.79 -0.66 -15.08
C TYR A 244 -8.81 0.09 -14.23
N TRP A 245 -8.37 0.93 -13.29
CA TRP A 245 -9.29 1.67 -12.41
C TRP A 245 -9.71 3.02 -12.98
N PHE A 246 -8.82 3.69 -13.70
CA PHE A 246 -9.02 5.07 -14.17
C PHE A 246 -8.91 5.22 -15.69
N ALA A 247 -8.76 4.13 -16.43
CA ALA A 247 -8.68 4.19 -17.88
C ALA A 247 -10.06 4.47 -18.52
N PRO A 248 -10.09 5.06 -19.73
CA PRO A 248 -11.32 5.16 -20.50
C PRO A 248 -11.94 3.77 -20.73
N GLY A 249 -13.17 3.55 -20.25
CA GLY A 249 -13.87 2.27 -20.37
C GLY A 249 -13.74 1.36 -19.14
N SER A 250 -13.04 1.78 -18.09
CA SER A 250 -13.07 1.12 -16.78
C SER A 250 -14.49 0.96 -16.23
N SER A 251 -14.70 -0.05 -15.39
CA SER A 251 -16.00 -0.30 -14.76
C SER A 251 -16.48 0.96 -14.02
N PRO A 252 -17.74 1.42 -14.24
CA PRO A 252 -18.30 2.53 -13.48
C PRO A 252 -18.29 2.31 -11.96
N ALA A 253 -18.24 1.04 -11.53
CA ALA A 253 -18.18 0.68 -10.11
C ALA A 253 -16.88 1.16 -9.44
N TYR A 254 -15.75 1.23 -10.15
CA TYR A 254 -14.47 1.70 -9.62
C TYR A 254 -14.51 3.21 -9.31
N ALA A 255 -15.06 4.02 -10.22
CA ALA A 255 -15.27 5.45 -9.98
C ALA A 255 -16.25 5.68 -8.81
N ALA A 256 -17.35 4.92 -8.77
CA ALA A 256 -18.35 5.06 -7.73
C ALA A 256 -17.83 4.68 -6.34
N ILE A 257 -17.03 3.60 -6.21
CA ILE A 257 -16.50 3.19 -4.91
C ILE A 257 -15.41 4.14 -4.40
N THR A 258 -14.55 4.64 -5.28
CA THR A 258 -13.51 5.63 -4.92
C THR A 258 -14.13 6.95 -4.47
N GLU A 259 -15.20 7.42 -5.14
CA GLU A 259 -15.95 8.60 -4.71
C GLU A 259 -16.66 8.37 -3.36
N LEU A 260 -17.41 7.26 -3.22
CA LEU A 260 -18.17 6.94 -2.00
C LEU A 260 -17.27 6.86 -0.77
N LEU A 261 -16.09 6.24 -0.92
CA LEU A 261 -15.16 6.05 0.18
C LEU A 261 -14.21 7.23 0.37
N LYS A 262 -14.11 8.15 -0.61
CA LYS A 262 -13.03 9.14 -0.74
C LYS A 262 -11.65 8.47 -0.77
N TRP A 263 -11.56 7.37 -1.49
CA TRP A 263 -10.37 6.52 -1.58
C TRP A 263 -9.64 6.80 -2.90
N ASN A 264 -8.41 7.31 -2.83
CA ASN A 264 -7.64 7.78 -3.98
C ASN A 264 -6.14 7.82 -3.65
N LYS A 265 -5.28 8.26 -4.59
CA LYS A 265 -3.82 8.32 -4.39
C LYS A 265 -3.39 9.20 -3.20
N GLN A 266 -4.16 10.23 -2.89
CA GLN A 266 -3.89 11.14 -1.76
C GLN A 266 -4.46 10.64 -0.43
N ASN A 267 -5.42 9.73 -0.49
CA ASN A 267 -5.98 9.02 0.66
C ASN A 267 -6.10 7.52 0.33
N PRO A 268 -4.97 6.78 0.29
CA PRO A 268 -4.93 5.40 -0.21
C PRO A 268 -5.47 4.38 0.79
N GLY A 269 -5.83 4.80 2.00
CA GLY A 269 -6.29 3.93 3.08
C GLY A 269 -5.15 3.51 4.03
N ILE A 270 -5.55 2.95 5.18
CA ILE A 270 -4.64 2.40 6.20
C ILE A 270 -4.74 0.89 6.13
N PHE A 271 -3.62 0.20 5.97
CA PHE A 271 -3.58 -1.25 5.84
C PHE A 271 -2.74 -1.89 6.95
N SER A 272 -3.30 -2.89 7.61
CA SER A 272 -2.58 -3.77 8.52
C SER A 272 -3.08 -5.21 8.43
N MET A 273 -2.30 -6.14 8.94
CA MET A 273 -2.62 -7.56 8.95
C MET A 273 -2.29 -8.22 10.27
N THR A 274 -2.99 -9.30 10.55
CA THR A 274 -2.62 -10.29 11.56
C THR A 274 -2.57 -11.68 10.94
N LEU A 275 -1.87 -12.61 11.58
CA LEU A 275 -1.80 -14.00 11.17
C LEU A 275 -1.90 -14.88 12.41
N ASP A 276 -2.85 -15.79 12.43
CA ASP A 276 -3.07 -16.73 13.53
C ASP A 276 -3.00 -18.16 13.00
N ASP A 277 -3.17 -19.14 13.90
CA ASP A 277 -3.20 -20.57 13.56
C ASP A 277 -1.86 -21.09 12.98
N ILE A 278 -0.74 -20.56 13.47
CA ILE A 278 0.60 -21.03 13.14
C ILE A 278 0.91 -22.23 14.03
N ARG A 279 0.62 -23.45 13.55
CA ARG A 279 0.68 -24.68 14.34
C ARG A 279 2.08 -25.28 14.29
N LEU A 280 2.69 -25.52 15.45
CA LEU A 280 3.99 -26.21 15.51
C LEU A 280 3.80 -27.72 15.39
N THR A 281 4.55 -28.35 14.49
CA THR A 281 4.52 -29.78 14.22
C THR A 281 5.94 -30.36 14.29
N ASP A 282 6.07 -31.69 14.30
CA ASP A 282 7.37 -32.39 14.34
C ASP A 282 8.32 -31.86 15.41
N ILE A 283 7.78 -31.63 16.62
CA ILE A 283 8.49 -30.93 17.68
C ILE A 283 9.56 -31.84 18.31
N SER A 284 10.78 -31.31 18.38
CA SER A 284 11.92 -31.88 19.08
C SER A 284 12.61 -30.79 19.90
N GLU A 285 13.55 -31.18 20.77
CA GLU A 285 14.34 -30.23 21.57
C GLU A 285 15.18 -29.27 20.69
N GLU A 286 15.55 -29.68 19.46
CA GLU A 286 16.38 -28.87 18.57
C GLU A 286 15.57 -28.05 17.56
N THR A 287 14.49 -28.63 17.03
CA THR A 287 13.73 -28.03 15.93
C THR A 287 12.23 -28.31 16.03
N ALA A 288 11.43 -27.45 15.40
CA ALA A 288 10.03 -27.70 15.11
C ALA A 288 9.72 -27.27 13.67
N SER A 289 8.83 -27.99 13.00
CA SER A 289 8.17 -27.49 11.80
C SER A 289 7.00 -26.60 12.22
N PHE A 290 6.49 -25.78 11.30
CA PHE A 290 5.16 -25.21 11.51
C PHE A 290 4.37 -25.11 10.22
N GLU A 291 3.07 -25.29 10.37
CA GLU A 291 2.07 -25.20 9.32
C GLU A 291 1.24 -23.95 9.52
N VAL A 292 0.96 -23.28 8.41
CA VAL A 292 0.10 -22.10 8.37
C VAL A 292 -0.83 -22.30 7.19
N LEU A 293 -2.06 -22.73 7.48
CA LEU A 293 -3.02 -23.06 6.44
C LEU A 293 -4.43 -22.71 6.90
N GLY A 294 -5.15 -21.98 6.05
CA GLY A 294 -6.58 -21.76 6.18
C GLY A 294 -7.27 -21.86 4.83
N THR A 295 -8.50 -21.38 4.79
CA THR A 295 -9.35 -21.46 3.61
C THR A 295 -9.98 -20.10 3.37
N LYS A 296 -10.00 -19.64 2.12
CA LYS A 296 -10.78 -18.48 1.70
C LYS A 296 -11.66 -18.83 0.51
N LYS A 297 -12.61 -17.96 0.20
CA LYS A 297 -13.41 -18.09 -1.02
C LYS A 297 -12.67 -17.51 -2.23
N SER A 298 -12.66 -18.23 -3.34
CA SER A 298 -12.25 -17.69 -4.64
C SER A 298 -13.32 -16.75 -5.20
N TRP A 299 -13.00 -16.10 -6.32
CA TRP A 299 -13.98 -15.33 -7.11
C TRP A 299 -15.15 -16.20 -7.63
N SER A 300 -14.92 -17.51 -7.86
CA SER A 300 -15.95 -18.48 -8.23
C SER A 300 -16.79 -18.98 -7.03
N GLY A 301 -16.40 -18.62 -5.80
CA GLY A 301 -17.04 -19.06 -4.56
C GLY A 301 -16.55 -20.40 -4.00
N ASP A 302 -15.50 -20.98 -4.62
CA ASP A 302 -14.89 -22.23 -4.18
C ASP A 302 -13.97 -22.00 -2.97
N ASP A 303 -13.82 -23.03 -2.14
CA ASP A 303 -12.87 -23.02 -1.03
C ASP A 303 -11.44 -23.24 -1.54
N VAL A 304 -10.58 -22.24 -1.34
CA VAL A 304 -9.18 -22.26 -1.77
C VAL A 304 -8.25 -22.23 -0.55
N PRO A 305 -7.28 -23.16 -0.46
CA PRO A 305 -6.27 -23.13 0.59
C PRO A 305 -5.41 -21.87 0.51
N THR A 306 -5.21 -21.19 1.64
CA THR A 306 -4.44 -19.93 1.71
C THR A 306 -3.63 -19.84 3.00
N ILE A 307 -2.74 -18.84 3.07
CA ILE A 307 -2.23 -18.34 4.35
C ILE A 307 -3.32 -17.42 4.94
N PRO A 308 -3.88 -17.73 6.13
CA PRO A 308 -5.07 -17.06 6.65
C PRO A 308 -4.71 -15.71 7.31
N PHE A 309 -4.18 -14.78 6.51
CA PHE A 309 -4.06 -13.40 6.94
C PHE A 309 -5.45 -12.82 7.22
N VAL A 310 -5.55 -12.02 8.27
CA VAL A 310 -6.73 -11.20 8.54
C VAL A 310 -6.34 -9.76 8.29
N TYR A 311 -6.98 -9.14 7.30
CA TYR A 311 -6.72 -7.77 6.88
C TYR A 311 -7.58 -6.77 7.66
N SER A 312 -6.99 -5.65 8.04
CA SER A 312 -7.70 -4.44 8.43
C SER A 312 -7.33 -3.34 7.44
N PHE A 313 -8.33 -2.82 6.73
CA PHE A 313 -8.12 -1.81 5.70
C PHE A 313 -9.19 -0.72 5.79
N SER A 314 -8.80 0.53 6.00
CA SER A 314 -9.77 1.58 6.35
C SER A 314 -10.87 1.85 5.30
N PRO A 315 -10.60 1.81 3.97
CA PRO A 315 -11.67 1.87 2.98
C PRO A 315 -12.64 0.68 3.10
N TRP A 316 -12.12 -0.52 3.37
CA TRP A 316 -12.95 -1.72 3.56
C TRP A 316 -13.81 -1.66 4.81
N GLU A 317 -13.26 -1.22 5.94
CA GLU A 317 -14.03 -1.01 7.16
C GLU A 317 -15.18 -0.02 6.94
N LYS A 318 -14.92 1.08 6.21
CA LYS A 318 -15.95 2.06 5.85
C LYS A 318 -17.01 1.47 4.91
N GLN A 319 -16.62 0.68 3.91
CA GLN A 319 -17.58 0.02 3.03
C GLN A 319 -18.46 -0.98 3.80
N LYS A 320 -17.87 -1.79 4.69
CA LYS A 320 -18.62 -2.70 5.57
C LYS A 320 -19.61 -1.94 6.45
N GLN A 321 -19.19 -0.83 7.04
CA GLN A 321 -20.05 0.03 7.85
C GLN A 321 -21.25 0.54 7.05
N LEU A 322 -21.02 1.13 5.87
CA LEU A 322 -22.11 1.62 4.99
C LEU A 322 -23.10 0.51 4.61
N ILE A 323 -22.60 -0.69 4.31
CA ILE A 323 -23.44 -1.87 4.02
C ILE A 323 -24.30 -2.24 5.23
N ALA A 324 -23.72 -2.29 6.44
CA ALA A 324 -24.43 -2.59 7.67
C ALA A 324 -25.50 -1.54 8.01
N GLU A 325 -25.23 -0.27 7.71
CA GLU A 325 -26.18 0.85 7.84
C GLU A 325 -27.27 0.86 6.76
N GLY A 326 -27.23 -0.07 5.80
CA GLY A 326 -28.27 -0.24 4.79
C GLY A 326 -28.05 0.56 3.50
N ASN A 327 -26.87 1.15 3.29
CA ASN A 327 -26.55 1.87 2.05
C ASN A 327 -26.62 0.91 0.84
N LEU A 328 -27.59 1.12 -0.04
CA LEU A 328 -27.83 0.27 -1.21
C LEU A 328 -26.70 0.38 -2.24
N VAL A 329 -26.14 1.57 -2.43
CA VAL A 329 -25.02 1.78 -3.37
C VAL A 329 -23.80 0.97 -2.94
N ALA A 330 -23.42 1.03 -1.65
CA ALA A 330 -22.28 0.26 -1.14
C ALA A 330 -22.48 -1.26 -1.31
N LYS A 331 -23.72 -1.75 -1.16
CA LYS A 331 -24.08 -3.16 -1.38
C LYS A 331 -23.96 -3.55 -2.84
N GLU A 332 -24.58 -2.79 -3.74
CA GLU A 332 -24.56 -3.06 -5.18
C GLU A 332 -23.14 -3.01 -5.75
N LEU A 333 -22.34 -2.01 -5.34
CA LEU A 333 -20.95 -1.90 -5.77
C LEU A 333 -20.11 -3.12 -5.41
N LYS A 334 -20.31 -3.69 -4.21
CA LYS A 334 -19.60 -4.92 -3.82
C LYS A 334 -19.88 -6.09 -4.78
N TRP A 335 -21.09 -6.18 -5.32
CA TRP A 335 -21.47 -7.22 -6.30
C TRP A 335 -20.99 -6.91 -7.72
N ALA A 336 -20.68 -5.66 -8.02
CA ALA A 336 -20.24 -5.18 -9.34
C ALA A 336 -18.72 -4.90 -9.39
N ASP A 337 -17.93 -5.66 -8.63
CA ASP A 337 -16.47 -5.53 -8.50
C ASP A 337 -15.96 -4.18 -7.95
N GLY A 338 -16.86 -3.28 -7.52
CA GLY A 338 -16.55 -2.05 -6.80
C GLY A 338 -16.33 -2.30 -5.30
N THR A 339 -15.33 -3.13 -4.98
CA THR A 339 -14.98 -3.49 -3.60
C THR A 339 -13.65 -2.87 -3.17
N SER A 340 -13.50 -2.65 -1.87
CA SER A 340 -12.23 -2.30 -1.25
C SER A 340 -11.67 -3.43 -0.39
N ASP A 341 -12.30 -4.60 -0.43
CA ASP A 341 -11.93 -5.80 0.34
C ASP A 341 -10.57 -6.36 -0.10
N PRO A 342 -9.53 -6.36 0.75
CA PRO A 342 -8.22 -6.89 0.39
C PRO A 342 -8.24 -8.36 -0.01
N ASP A 343 -9.17 -9.17 0.50
CA ASP A 343 -9.28 -10.60 0.14
C ASP A 343 -9.63 -10.83 -1.33
N TYR A 344 -10.24 -9.83 -1.98
CA TYR A 344 -10.53 -9.87 -3.42
C TYR A 344 -9.25 -9.75 -4.26
N TYR A 345 -8.28 -8.97 -3.80
CA TYR A 345 -7.06 -8.63 -4.55
C TYR A 345 -5.84 -9.47 -4.17
N LEU A 346 -5.75 -9.90 -2.90
CA LEU A 346 -4.57 -10.56 -2.35
C LEU A 346 -4.81 -12.06 -2.13
N MET A 347 -3.75 -12.87 -2.26
CA MET A 347 -3.77 -14.32 -2.04
C MET A 347 -4.86 -15.04 -2.85
N THR A 348 -5.05 -14.63 -4.11
CA THR A 348 -6.14 -15.07 -5.00
C THR A 348 -6.12 -16.53 -5.42
N TYR A 349 -4.97 -17.20 -5.34
CA TYR A 349 -4.72 -18.57 -5.79
C TYR A 349 -4.29 -19.45 -4.62
N SER A 350 -4.33 -20.76 -4.84
CA SER A 350 -3.96 -21.74 -3.83
C SER A 350 -2.50 -21.64 -3.41
N VAL A 351 -2.24 -21.83 -2.10
CA VAL A 351 -0.88 -21.90 -1.55
C VAL A 351 -0.31 -23.32 -1.49
N LEU A 352 -1.12 -24.33 -1.83
CA LEU A 352 -0.74 -25.75 -1.77
C LEU A 352 -0.37 -26.34 -3.14
N LYS A 353 -0.87 -25.76 -4.21
CA LYS A 353 -0.59 -26.17 -5.59
C LYS A 353 -0.70 -24.96 -6.49
N ALA A 354 -0.03 -24.99 -7.63
CA ALA A 354 -0.32 -24.03 -8.68
C ALA A 354 -1.75 -24.24 -9.20
N ASP A 355 -2.37 -23.15 -9.62
CA ASP A 355 -3.73 -23.19 -10.18
C ASP A 355 -3.63 -23.48 -11.68
N ASP A 356 -4.64 -24.16 -12.22
CA ASP A 356 -4.66 -24.57 -13.62
C ASP A 356 -4.56 -23.33 -14.54
N GLY A 357 -3.56 -23.32 -15.43
CA GLY A 357 -3.34 -22.23 -16.39
C GLY A 357 -2.51 -21.05 -15.87
N ILE A 358 -1.95 -21.15 -14.66
CA ILE A 358 -0.94 -20.23 -14.14
C ILE A 358 0.46 -20.84 -14.33
N ASP A 359 1.46 -20.02 -14.60
CA ASP A 359 2.85 -20.49 -14.70
C ASP A 359 3.34 -21.03 -13.35
N GLU A 360 3.60 -22.34 -13.29
CA GLU A 360 4.06 -23.01 -12.07
C GLU A 360 5.55 -22.76 -11.78
N THR A 361 6.30 -22.17 -12.72
CA THR A 361 7.75 -22.01 -12.64
C THR A 361 8.20 -21.26 -11.39
N ASP A 362 7.36 -20.34 -10.89
CA ASP A 362 7.62 -19.55 -9.69
C ASP A 362 6.91 -20.04 -8.43
N PHE A 363 6.19 -21.17 -8.49
CA PHE A 363 5.52 -21.71 -7.30
C PHE A 363 6.51 -22.38 -6.34
N ILE A 364 6.41 -22.01 -5.05
CA ILE A 364 7.03 -22.69 -3.92
C ILE A 364 5.98 -23.06 -2.86
N PRO A 365 6.04 -24.28 -2.28
CA PRO A 365 5.11 -24.68 -1.24
C PRO A 365 5.37 -23.92 0.06
N ALA A 366 4.30 -23.71 0.83
CA ALA A 366 4.40 -23.17 2.18
C ALA A 366 5.22 -24.11 3.08
N LYS A 367 6.26 -23.58 3.74
CA LYS A 367 7.11 -24.37 4.65
C LYS A 367 7.70 -23.51 5.75
N GLY A 368 7.46 -23.91 7.00
CA GLY A 368 7.98 -23.26 8.20
C GLY A 368 8.91 -24.15 9.00
N LYS A 369 9.96 -23.56 9.59
CA LYS A 369 10.87 -24.22 10.52
C LYS A 369 11.35 -23.27 11.61
N ILE A 370 11.45 -23.78 12.84
CA ILE A 370 12.15 -23.17 13.96
C ILE A 370 13.37 -24.03 14.30
N ASP A 371 14.52 -23.38 14.43
CA ASP A 371 15.75 -23.93 14.97
C ASP A 371 16.00 -23.26 16.32
N PHE A 372 15.74 -24.01 17.40
CA PHE A 372 15.83 -23.50 18.77
C PHE A 372 17.28 -23.26 19.19
N LYS A 373 18.23 -24.02 18.63
CA LYS A 373 19.66 -23.90 18.94
C LYS A 373 20.27 -22.66 18.32
N ASN A 374 19.98 -22.43 17.04
CA ASN A 374 20.49 -21.27 16.29
C ASN A 374 19.59 -20.04 16.43
N ARG A 375 18.49 -20.14 17.21
CA ARG A 375 17.52 -19.05 17.42
C ARG A 375 17.05 -18.43 16.11
N LYS A 376 16.73 -19.30 15.16
CA LYS A 376 16.33 -18.93 13.80
C LYS A 376 14.98 -19.53 13.46
N MET A 377 14.08 -18.71 12.94
CA MET A 377 12.80 -19.16 12.41
C MET A 377 12.69 -18.72 10.96
N THR A 378 12.30 -19.63 10.07
CA THR A 378 12.17 -19.36 8.64
C THR A 378 10.81 -19.78 8.14
N PHE A 379 10.24 -18.98 7.24
CA PHE A 379 9.04 -19.33 6.50
C PHE A 379 9.22 -19.02 5.03
N GLN A 380 8.68 -19.87 4.17
CA GLN A 380 8.55 -19.58 2.75
C GLN A 380 7.14 -19.95 2.29
N PHE A 381 6.62 -19.25 1.29
CA PHE A 381 5.36 -19.57 0.63
C PHE A 381 5.23 -18.79 -0.69
N SER A 382 4.22 -19.19 -1.48
CA SER A 382 3.81 -18.47 -2.68
C SER A 382 2.67 -17.52 -2.37
N MET A 383 2.82 -16.26 -2.77
CA MET A 383 1.77 -15.24 -2.74
C MET A 383 1.26 -15.00 -4.17
N SER A 384 -0.04 -14.81 -4.33
CA SER A 384 -0.63 -14.33 -5.58
C SER A 384 -1.46 -13.07 -5.36
N HIS A 385 -1.85 -12.42 -6.45
CA HIS A 385 -2.77 -11.28 -6.47
C HIS A 385 -3.57 -11.25 -7.79
N SER A 386 -4.60 -10.40 -7.89
CA SER A 386 -5.57 -10.42 -9.01
C SER A 386 -4.96 -10.17 -10.39
N LEU A 387 -3.94 -9.31 -10.49
CA LEU A 387 -3.25 -8.99 -11.75
C LEU A 387 -1.88 -9.67 -11.86
N ALA A 388 -1.68 -10.81 -11.17
CA ALA A 388 -0.49 -11.64 -11.35
C ALA A 388 -0.71 -12.72 -12.43
N ASP A 389 0.29 -12.97 -13.27
CA ASP A 389 0.36 -14.15 -14.16
C ASP A 389 1.09 -15.35 -13.52
N GLY A 390 1.65 -15.17 -12.32
CA GLY A 390 2.42 -16.19 -11.60
C GLY A 390 2.45 -15.94 -10.10
N TYR A 391 3.33 -16.65 -9.41
CA TYR A 391 3.47 -16.56 -7.95
C TYR A 391 4.64 -15.67 -7.54
N THR A 392 4.39 -14.74 -6.63
CA THR A 392 5.47 -14.08 -5.89
C THR A 392 6.02 -15.05 -4.85
N ARG A 393 7.32 -15.33 -4.92
CA ARG A 393 8.01 -16.16 -3.94
C ARG A 393 8.40 -15.32 -2.73
N VAL A 394 8.01 -15.77 -1.55
CA VAL A 394 8.29 -15.08 -0.29
C VAL A 394 9.19 -15.95 0.57
N TYR A 395 10.24 -15.34 1.12
CA TYR A 395 11.16 -15.95 2.08
C TYR A 395 11.32 -15.02 3.27
N VAL A 396 11.11 -15.56 4.47
CA VAL A 396 11.13 -14.80 5.73
C VAL A 396 12.11 -15.47 6.66
N THR A 397 12.95 -14.67 7.30
CA THR A 397 13.88 -15.11 8.33
C THR A 397 13.73 -14.22 9.56
N TYR A 398 13.53 -14.85 10.71
CA TYR A 398 13.58 -14.23 12.02
C TYR A 398 14.86 -14.70 12.71
N GLU A 399 15.64 -13.74 13.19
CA GLU A 399 16.87 -13.98 13.94
C GLU A 399 16.89 -13.08 15.17
N LYS A 400 17.12 -13.67 16.34
CA LYS A 400 17.46 -12.90 17.54
C LYS A 400 18.96 -12.69 17.59
N LYS A 401 19.39 -11.43 17.49
CA LYS A 401 20.78 -11.02 17.71
C LYS A 401 21.20 -11.20 19.16
#